data_AF-A0A434BMW3-F1
#
_entry.id   AF-A0A434BMW3-F1
#
_cell.length_a   1.000
_cell.length_b   1.000
_cell.length_c   1.000
_cell.angle_alpha   90.00
_cell.angle_beta   90.00
_cell.angle_gamma   90.00
#
_symmetry.space_group_name_H-M   'P 1'
#
loop_
_entity.id
_entity.type
_entity.pdbx_description
1 polymer ?
#
loop_
_entity_poly.entity_id
_entity_poly.type
_entity_poly.pdbx_seq_one_letter_code
_entity_poly.pdbx_strand_id
1 'polypeptide(L)' 'GRRDARRLVLTWRESGGPQVAPPDRHGFGSILIRRSLAKVISSEVTHEFRPEGVFAEISMPLEELSK' A
#
# COMPACT_ATOMS: atom_id res chain seq x y z
N GLY A 1 6.08 17.41 -23.42
CA GLY A 1 6.83 16.53 -22.52
C GLY A 1 5.97 16.25 -21.31
N ARG A 2 5.74 14.98 -20.96
CA ARG A 2 5.01 14.64 -19.73
C ARG A 2 5.80 15.25 -18.57
N ARG A 3 5.19 16.16 -17.80
CA ARG A 3 5.68 16.39 -16.43
C ARG A 3 5.65 15.01 -15.78
N ASP A 4 6.77 14.58 -15.22
CA ASP A 4 6.75 13.45 -14.29
C ASP A 4 5.67 13.77 -13.25
N ALA A 5 4.57 13.01 -13.30
CA ALA A 5 3.45 13.24 -12.40
C ALA A 5 3.99 13.05 -10.99
N ARG A 6 3.90 14.07 -10.13
CA ARG A 6 4.27 13.93 -8.73
C ARG A 6 3.49 12.77 -8.13
N ARG A 7 4.13 11.99 -7.27
CA ARG A 7 3.51 10.85 -6.61
C ARG A 7 3.66 10.97 -5.11
N LEU A 8 2.61 10.59 -4.38
CA LEU A 8 2.67 10.34 -2.95
C LEU A 8 3.00 8.86 -2.74
N VAL A 9 4.03 8.59 -1.95
CA VAL A 9 4.39 7.24 -1.52
C VAL A 9 4.20 7.15 -0.01
N LEU A 10 3.31 6.26 0.42
CA LEU A 10 3.04 5.96 1.82
C LEU A 10 3.56 4.55 2.12
N THR A 11 4.48 4.45 3.09
CA THR A 11 5.00 3.18 3.58
C THR A 11 4.45 2.90 4.98
N TRP A 12 3.79 1.77 5.14
CA TRP A 12 3.42 1.21 6.44
C TRP A 12 4.37 0.06 6.75
N ARG A 13 5.03 0.13 7.91
CA ARG A 13 5.83 -0.97 8.46
C ARG A 13 5.42 -1.25 9.90
N GLU A 14 5.03 -2.48 10.17
CA GLU A 14 4.87 -2.97 11.54
C GLU A 14 6.20 -3.49 12.08
N SER A 15 6.43 -3.36 13.38
CA SER A 15 7.66 -3.79 14.04
C SER A 15 7.43 -4.08 15.52
N GLY A 16 8.27 -4.94 16.11
CA GLY A 16 8.21 -5.29 17.54
C GLY A 16 7.15 -6.34 17.89
N GLY A 17 6.48 -6.91 16.88
CA GLY A 17 5.56 -8.02 17.03
C GLY A 17 6.25 -9.40 16.92
N PRO A 18 5.48 -10.49 17.06
CA PRO A 18 5.95 -11.84 16.78
C PRO A 18 6.26 -12.03 15.28
N GLN A 19 6.95 -13.12 14.94
CA GLN A 19 7.24 -13.41 13.54
C GLN A 19 5.96 -13.60 12.72
N VAL A 20 5.89 -12.94 11.57
CA VAL A 20 4.74 -13.00 10.66
C VAL A 20 5.02 -14.00 9.54
N ALA A 21 4.00 -14.78 9.18
CA ALA A 21 4.00 -15.64 8.00
C ALA A 21 2.87 -15.20 7.04
N PRO A 22 3.00 -15.48 5.72
CA PRO A 22 1.91 -15.25 4.78
C PRO A 22 0.65 -16.00 5.23
N PRO A 23 -0.53 -15.33 5.29
CA PRO A 23 -1.75 -15.99 5.73
C PRO A 23 -2.33 -16.86 4.62
N ASP A 24 -2.91 -18.00 4.98
CA ASP A 24 -3.62 -18.89 4.03
C ASP A 24 -4.88 -18.24 3.44
N ARG A 25 -5.43 -17.23 4.14
CA ARG A 25 -6.61 -16.48 3.72
C ARG A 25 -6.42 -14.99 3.98
N HIS A 26 -6.76 -14.17 2.99
CA HIS A 26 -6.78 -12.72 3.18
C HIS A 26 -8.02 -12.30 3.96
N GLY A 27 -7.81 -11.74 5.15
CA GLY A 27 -8.87 -11.15 5.96
C GLY A 27 -9.38 -9.82 5.38
N PHE A 28 -10.48 -9.32 5.96
CA PHE A 28 -11.16 -8.10 5.52
C PHE A 28 -10.22 -6.89 5.38
N GLY A 29 -9.30 -6.67 6.34
CA GLY A 29 -8.34 -5.56 6.30
C GLY A 29 -7.40 -5.61 5.10
N SER A 30 -6.80 -6.76 4.80
CA SER A 30 -5.92 -6.93 3.63
C SER A 30 -6.69 -6.78 2.31
N ILE A 31 -7.97 -7.19 2.29
CA ILE A 31 -8.86 -6.99 1.14
C ILE A 31 -9.13 -5.49 0.94
N LEU A 32 -9.42 -4.74 2.00
CA LEU A 32 -9.65 -3.30 1.93
C LEU A 32 -8.42 -2.55 1.41
N ILE A 33 -7.24 -2.83 1.95
CA ILE A 33 -5.99 -2.17 1.51
C ILE A 33 -5.80 -2.38 0.00
N ARG A 34 -5.95 -3.62 -0.49
CA ARG A 34 -5.79 -3.93 -1.92
C ARG A 34 -6.91 -3.33 -2.78
N ARG A 35 -8.17 -3.46 -2.38
CA ARG A 35 -9.33 -3.05 -3.19
C ARG A 35 -9.55 -1.54 -3.23
N SER A 36 -9.32 -0.83 -2.13
CA SER A 36 -9.52 0.61 -2.06
C SER A 36 -8.57 1.36 -3.00
N LEU A 37 -7.36 0.83 -3.16
CA LEU A 37 -6.30 1.45 -3.97
C LEU A 37 -6.29 0.97 -5.42
N ALA A 38 -6.76 -0.25 -5.70
CA ALA A 38 -6.99 -0.72 -7.07
C ALA A 38 -8.02 0.14 -7.84
N LYS A 39 -8.88 0.88 -7.12
CA LYS A 39 -9.87 1.79 -7.71
C LYS A 39 -9.30 3.18 -8.04
N VAL A 40 -8.11 3.53 -7.53
CA VAL A 40 -7.48 4.82 -7.83
C VAL A 40 -6.61 4.64 -9.07
N ILE A 41 -7.03 5.26 -10.17
CA ILE A 41 -6.34 5.19 -11.47
C ILE A 41 -4.86 5.59 -11.28
N SER A 42 -3.95 4.77 -11.82
CA SER A 42 -2.49 4.96 -11.73
C SER A 42 -1.88 4.84 -10.32
N SER A 43 -2.54 4.15 -9.38
CA SER A 43 -1.95 3.76 -8.09
C SER A 43 -1.36 2.36 -8.10
N GLU A 44 -0.30 2.15 -7.33
CA GLU A 44 0.39 0.88 -7.15
C GLU A 44 0.42 0.53 -5.66
N VAL A 45 0.29 -0.77 -5.35
CA VAL A 45 0.29 -1.26 -3.98
C VAL A 45 1.12 -2.52 -3.85
N THR A 46 2.11 -2.46 -2.97
CA THR A 46 2.85 -3.62 -2.48
C THR A 46 2.30 -3.99 -1.10
N HIS A 47 2.05 -5.27 -0.86
CA HIS A 47 1.58 -5.76 0.44
C HIS A 47 2.21 -7.13 0.73
N GLU A 48 3.07 -7.16 1.74
CA GLU A 48 3.94 -8.29 2.07
C GLU A 48 3.82 -8.66 3.54
N PHE A 49 3.89 -9.96 3.80
CA PHE A 49 3.96 -10.54 5.14
C PHE A 49 5.41 -10.98 5.36
N ARG A 50 6.23 -10.07 5.93
CA ARG A 50 7.65 -10.33 6.19
C ARG A 50 7.83 -10.86 7.62
N PRO A 51 8.86 -11.69 7.91
CA PRO A 51 9.06 -12.21 9.26
C PRO A 51 9.14 -11.13 10.35
N GLU A 52 9.58 -9.91 10.03
CA GLU A 52 9.72 -8.80 10.99
C GLU A 52 8.42 -8.01 11.23
N GLY A 53 7.40 -8.24 10.42
CA GLY A 53 6.13 -7.51 10.46
C GLY A 53 5.46 -7.37 9.09
N VAL A 54 4.21 -6.93 9.09
CA VAL A 54 3.50 -6.60 7.84
C VAL A 54 4.10 -5.33 7.22
N PHE A 55 4.27 -5.38 5.91
CA PHE A 55 4.75 -4.27 5.10
C PHE A 55 3.71 -3.92 4.03
N ALA A 56 3.41 -2.64 3.89
CA ALA A 56 2.67 -2.13 2.75
C ALA A 56 3.34 -0.87 2.20
N GLU A 57 3.36 -0.76 0.88
CA GLU A 57 3.74 0.47 0.19
C GLU A 57 2.64 0.84 -0.79
N ILE A 58 2.26 2.11 -0.76
CA ILE A 58 1.17 2.65 -1.55
C ILE A 58 1.72 3.84 -2.31
N SER A 59 1.69 3.78 -3.64
CA SER A 59 2.13 4.85 -4.52
C SER A 59 0.94 5.36 -5.32
N MET A 60 0.62 6.64 -5.24
CA MET A 60 -0.51 7.23 -5.97
C MET A 60 -0.13 8.58 -6.60
N PRO A 61 -0.79 8.99 -7.70
CA PRO A 61 -0.60 10.33 -8.24
C PRO A 61 -0.94 11.38 -7.18
N LEU A 62 -0.02 12.32 -6.98
CA LEU A 62 -0.24 13.53 -6.20
C LEU A 62 -0.73 14.61 -7.18
N GLU A 63 -1.97 14.46 -7.65
CA GLU A 63 -2.70 15.58 -8.23
C GLU A 63 -2.85 16.64 -7.15
N GLU A 64 -2.75 17.92 -7.51
CA GLU A 64 -3.05 18.98 -6.55
C GLU A 64 -4.51 18.77 -6.11
N LEU A 65 -4.70 18.38 -4.86
CA LEU A 65 -5.96 18.54 -4.13
C LEU A 65 -6.23 20.05 -4.06
N SER A 66 -6.56 20.63 -5.22
CA SER A 66 -7.13 21.95 -5.33
C SER A 66 -8.45 21.89 -4.59
N LYS A 67 -8.55 22.74 -3.57
CA LYS A 67 -9.73 22.92 -2.73
C LYS A 67 -10.98 23.18 -3.55
#